data_AF-A0A0S8FGE6-F1
#
_entry.id   AF-A0A0S8FGE6-F1
#
_cell.length_a   1.000
_cell.length_b   1.000
_cell.length_c   1.000
_cell.angle_alpha   90.00
_cell.angle_beta   90.00
_cell.angle_gamma   90.00
#
_symmetry.space_group_name_H-M   'P 1'
#
loop_
_entity.id
_entity.type
_entity.pdbx_description
1 polymer ?
#
loop_
_entity_poly.entity_id
_entity_poly.type
_entity_poly.pdbx_seq_one_letter_code
_entity_poly.pdbx_strand_id
1 'polypeptide(L)'
;MELGAFSVSLSVKDLQASRDFYAKLGFEPNILTFNPGWDQHGNVTERYTDVRDIQRELRNQGISFASEADENMDGPASFVVIDPDGNPILIDQHR
;
A
#
# COMPACT_ATOMS: atom_id res chain seq x y z
N MET A 1 7.27 -24.15 12.57
CA MET A 1 7.67 -23.37 11.37
C MET A 1 7.19 -21.95 11.61
N GLU A 2 8.10 -21.00 11.73
CA GLU A 2 7.77 -19.59 11.83
C GLU A 2 7.80 -19.00 10.41
N LEU A 3 6.64 -18.64 9.88
CA LEU A 3 6.48 -18.27 8.47
C LEU A 3 6.75 -16.78 8.18
N GLY A 4 6.88 -15.94 9.21
CA GLY A 4 7.04 -14.49 9.04
C GLY A 4 5.84 -13.83 8.33
N ALA A 5 6.02 -12.59 7.88
CA ALA A 5 5.08 -11.91 7.01
C ALA A 5 5.27 -12.39 5.56
N PHE A 6 4.19 -12.77 4.88
CA PHE A 6 4.21 -13.17 3.48
C PHE A 6 3.06 -12.54 2.71
N SER A 7 3.30 -12.19 1.44
CA SER A 7 2.27 -11.73 0.51
C SER A 7 2.08 -12.75 -0.60
N VAL A 8 0.85 -12.84 -1.12
CA VAL A 8 0.51 -13.71 -2.25
C VAL A 8 -0.26 -12.89 -3.27
N SER A 9 0.29 -12.79 -4.48
CA SER A 9 -0.40 -12.16 -5.62
C SER A 9 -1.16 -13.22 -6.40
N LEU A 10 -2.46 -13.01 -6.58
CA LEU A 10 -3.34 -13.92 -7.33
C LEU A 10 -3.98 -13.17 -8.49
N SER A 11 -3.89 -13.74 -9.69
CA SER A 11 -4.67 -13.25 -10.83
C SER A 11 -6.13 -13.64 -10.66
N VAL A 12 -7.03 -12.66 -10.63
CA VAL A 12 -8.48 -12.89 -10.48
C VAL A 12 -9.21 -12.62 -11.79
N LYS A 13 -10.20 -13.47 -12.11
CA LYS A 13 -11.04 -13.30 -13.31
C LYS A 13 -12.17 -12.28 -13.08
N ASP A 14 -12.66 -12.21 -11.85
CA ASP A 14 -13.70 -11.29 -11.38
C ASP A 14 -13.28 -10.80 -9.99
N LEU A 15 -12.97 -9.50 -9.91
CA LEU A 15 -12.48 -8.89 -8.69
C LEU A 15 -13.54 -8.89 -7.58
N GLN A 16 -14.81 -8.65 -7.91
CA GLN A 16 -15.89 -8.59 -6.92
C GLN A 16 -16.16 -9.97 -6.33
N ALA A 17 -16.25 -10.99 -7.18
CA ALA A 17 -16.47 -12.37 -6.71
C ALA A 17 -15.34 -12.85 -5.79
N SER A 18 -14.09 -12.50 -6.10
CA SER A 18 -12.94 -12.81 -5.24
C SER A 18 -13.00 -12.05 -3.91
N ARG A 19 -13.31 -10.74 -3.92
CA ARG A 19 -13.49 -9.94 -2.69
C ARG A 19 -14.53 -10.57 -1.77
N ASP A 20 -15.70 -10.91 -2.31
CA ASP A 20 -16.79 -11.50 -1.53
C ASP A 20 -16.41 -12.87 -0.94
N PHE A 21 -15.62 -13.66 -1.67
CA PHE A 21 -15.10 -14.93 -1.18
C PHE A 21 -14.11 -14.73 -0.02
N TYR A 22 -13.15 -13.81 -0.16
CA TYR A 22 -12.16 -13.56 0.89
C TYR A 22 -12.77 -12.89 2.13
N ALA A 23 -13.78 -12.03 1.96
CA ALA A 23 -14.53 -11.45 3.07
C ALA A 23 -15.19 -12.54 3.95
N LYS A 24 -15.71 -13.62 3.33
CA LYS A 24 -16.26 -14.79 4.08
C LYS A 24 -15.20 -15.53 4.89
N LEU A 25 -13.93 -15.42 4.52
CA LEU A 25 -12.80 -15.98 5.25
C LEU A 25 -12.27 -15.04 6.34
N GLY A 26 -12.90 -13.87 6.52
CA GLY A 26 -12.48 -12.87 7.51
C GLY A 26 -11.34 -11.97 7.04
N PHE A 27 -11.04 -11.93 5.74
CA PHE A 27 -10.10 -10.95 5.20
C PHE A 27 -10.79 -9.58 5.07
N GLU A 28 -10.08 -8.55 5.52
CA GLU A 28 -10.44 -7.14 5.36
C GLU A 28 -10.44 -6.72 3.88
N PRO A 29 -11.05 -5.57 3.54
CA PRO A 29 -11.06 -5.04 2.17
C PRO A 29 -9.66 -5.06 1.54
N ASN A 30 -9.62 -5.34 0.25
CA ASN A 30 -8.38 -5.31 -0.53
C ASN A 30 -7.66 -3.99 -0.30
N ILE A 31 -6.36 -4.08 -0.02
CA ILE A 31 -5.48 -2.92 0.04
C ILE A 31 -4.81 -2.75 -1.32
N LEU A 32 -4.90 -1.55 -1.89
CA LEU A 32 -4.08 -1.19 -3.03
C LEU A 32 -2.73 -0.73 -2.51
N THR A 33 -1.67 -1.47 -2.86
CA THR A 33 -0.32 -1.12 -2.42
C THR A 33 0.50 -0.52 -3.56
N PHE A 34 1.07 0.65 -3.32
CA PHE A 34 2.11 1.23 -4.15
C PHE A 34 3.45 1.11 -3.42
N ASN A 35 4.45 0.55 -4.09
CA ASN A 35 5.77 0.34 -3.51
C ASN A 35 6.81 1.20 -4.23
N PRO A 36 7.03 2.46 -3.83
CA PRO A 36 8.09 3.29 -4.39
C PRO A 36 9.43 2.55 -4.36
N GLY A 37 10.12 2.59 -5.48
CA GLY A 37 11.40 1.89 -5.64
C GLY A 37 11.28 0.47 -6.16
N TRP A 38 10.09 -0.06 -6.46
CA TRP A 38 9.91 -1.30 -7.23
C TRP A 38 9.22 -1.05 -8.58
N ASP A 39 9.57 -1.85 -9.57
CA ASP A 39 8.86 -1.91 -10.86
C ASP A 39 7.64 -2.86 -10.80
N GLN A 40 6.91 -2.95 -11.90
CA GLN A 40 5.74 -3.84 -12.05
C GLN A 40 6.03 -5.34 -11.89
N HIS A 41 7.29 -5.74 -11.90
CA HIS A 41 7.75 -7.12 -11.68
C HIS A 41 8.33 -7.32 -10.28
N GLY A 42 8.35 -6.29 -9.43
CA GLY A 42 8.93 -6.32 -8.09
C GLY A 42 10.46 -6.15 -8.07
N ASN A 43 11.07 -5.73 -9.18
CA ASN A 43 12.51 -5.44 -9.18
C ASN A 43 12.79 -4.07 -8.59
N VAL A 44 13.93 -3.95 -7.91
CA VAL A 44 14.47 -2.70 -7.39
C VAL A 44 14.75 -1.68 -8.51
N THR A 45 14.28 -0.45 -8.34
CA THR A 45 14.58 0.70 -9.21
C THR A 45 15.41 1.77 -8.46
N GLU A 46 16.35 2.44 -9.14
CA GLU A 46 17.22 3.41 -8.47
C GLU A 46 16.59 4.79 -8.27
N ARG A 47 15.50 5.10 -8.98
CA ARG A 47 14.85 6.41 -8.97
C ARG A 47 13.38 6.26 -8.60
N TYR A 48 13.03 6.83 -7.46
CA TYR A 48 11.66 6.92 -6.97
C TYR A 48 11.55 8.15 -6.07
N THR A 49 10.32 8.61 -5.85
CA THR A 49 10.01 9.68 -4.91
C THR A 49 9.91 9.07 -3.51
N ASP A 50 10.55 9.67 -2.51
CA ASP A 50 10.43 9.21 -1.12
C ASP A 50 8.98 9.31 -0.65
N VAL A 51 8.54 8.31 0.13
CA VAL A 51 7.18 8.22 0.66
C VAL A 51 6.78 9.46 1.46
N ARG A 52 7.72 10.15 2.11
CA ARG A 52 7.46 11.39 2.87
C ARG A 52 7.22 12.58 1.94
N ASP A 53 7.90 12.63 0.79
CA ASP A 53 7.64 13.63 -0.24
C ASP A 53 6.26 13.43 -0.87
N ILE A 54 5.89 12.17 -1.14
CA ILE A 54 4.55 11.82 -1.64
C ILE A 54 3.48 12.22 -0.61
N GLN A 55 3.69 11.89 0.68
CA GLN A 55 2.79 12.26 1.76
C GLN A 55 2.56 13.78 1.83
N ARG A 56 3.64 14.58 1.79
CA ARG A 56 3.54 16.05 1.81
C ARG A 56 2.73 16.59 0.62
N GLU A 57 2.98 16.06 -0.58
CA GLU A 57 2.25 16.49 -1.77
C GLU A 57 0.76 16.16 -1.67
N LEU A 58 0.41 14.94 -1.27
CA LEU A 58 -0.99 14.54 -1.08
C LEU A 58 -1.69 15.34 0.03
N ARG A 59 -0.97 15.67 1.12
CA ARG A 59 -1.48 16.53 2.19
C ARG A 59 -1.80 17.93 1.66
N ASN A 60 -0.94 18.50 0.82
CA ASN A 60 -1.17 19.81 0.19
C ASN A 60 -2.38 19.79 -0.77
N GLN A 61 -2.72 18.64 -1.32
CA GLN A 61 -3.92 18.43 -2.13
C GLN A 61 -5.19 18.17 -1.30
N GLY A 62 -5.09 18.18 0.04
CA GLY A 62 -6.24 18.00 0.94
C GLY A 62 -6.65 16.54 1.15
N ILE A 63 -5.80 15.57 0.81
CA ILE A 63 -6.06 14.16 1.07
C ILE A 63 -5.94 13.85 2.57
N SER A 64 -6.88 13.07 3.09
CA SER A 64 -6.88 12.61 4.49
C SER A 64 -6.16 11.27 4.63
N PHE A 65 -5.42 11.12 5.74
CA PHE A 65 -4.60 9.95 6.02
C PHE A 65 -5.19 9.16 7.19
N ALA A 66 -5.20 7.83 7.05
CA ALA A 66 -5.53 6.90 8.13
C ALA A 66 -4.29 6.59 8.99
N SER A 67 -3.11 6.60 8.38
CA SER A 67 -1.82 6.57 9.06
C SER A 67 -0.81 7.38 8.26
N GLU A 68 0.21 7.92 8.94
CA GLU A 68 1.22 8.78 8.34
C GLU A 68 2.62 8.20 8.59
N ALA A 69 3.52 8.39 7.62
CA ALA A 69 4.94 8.12 7.76
C ALA A 69 5.59 9.17 8.68
N ASP A 70 6.52 8.74 9.55
CA ASP A 70 7.32 9.67 10.34
C ASP A 70 8.32 10.42 9.45
N GLU A 71 8.09 11.72 9.30
CA GLU A 71 8.90 12.59 8.46
C GLU A 71 10.29 12.90 9.04
N ASN A 72 10.58 12.50 10.29
CA ASN A 72 11.86 12.74 10.95
C ASN A 72 12.80 11.52 10.95
N MET A 73 12.34 10.38 10.44
CA MET A 73 13.15 9.17 10.31
C MET A 73 13.55 8.96 8.86
N ASP A 74 14.69 8.31 8.64
CA ASP A 74 15.11 7.81 7.32
C ASP A 74 14.81 6.31 7.18
N GLY A 75 14.87 5.81 5.94
CA GLY A 75 14.68 4.40 5.63
C GLY A 75 13.20 4.01 5.49
N PRO A 76 12.88 2.71 5.70
CA PRO A 76 11.55 2.17 5.42
C PRO A 76 10.44 2.94 6.13
N ALA A 77 9.39 3.26 5.39
CA ALA A 77 8.24 3.98 5.91
C ALA A 77 7.02 3.76 5.03
N SER A 78 5.85 3.98 5.61
CA SER A 78 4.60 3.85 4.90
C SER A 78 3.54 4.79 5.45
N PHE A 79 2.53 5.06 4.62
CA PHE A 79 1.31 5.75 5.03
C PHE A 79 0.10 5.09 4.37
N VAL A 80 -1.08 5.31 4.94
CA VAL A 80 -2.34 4.80 4.41
C VAL A 80 -3.31 5.96 4.18
N VAL A 81 -3.91 6.01 3.00
CA VAL A 81 -5.06 6.87 2.69
C VAL A 81 -6.29 6.02 2.44
N ILE A 82 -7.47 6.60 2.60
CA ILE A 82 -8.75 5.96 2.30
C ILE A 82 -9.35 6.66 1.09
N ASP A 83 -9.69 5.90 0.05
CA ASP A 83 -10.36 6.46 -1.13
C ASP A 83 -11.84 6.81 -0.83
N PRO A 84 -12.56 7.52 -1.73
CA PRO A 84 -13.96 7.87 -1.51
C PRO A 84 -14.92 6.68 -1.34
N ASP A 85 -14.53 5.49 -1.79
CA ASP A 85 -15.30 4.25 -1.68
C ASP A 85 -14.95 3.44 -0.42
N GLY A 86 -14.06 3.96 0.43
CA GLY A 86 -13.63 3.34 1.68
C GLY A 86 -12.53 2.29 1.52
N ASN A 87 -11.89 2.16 0.36
CA ASN A 87 -10.80 1.23 0.17
C ASN A 87 -9.48 1.82 0.72
N PRO A 88 -8.71 1.04 1.50
CA PRO A 88 -7.39 1.48 1.94
C PRO A 88 -6.38 1.42 0.80
N ILE A 89 -5.57 2.47 0.69
CA ILE A 89 -4.42 2.52 -0.22
C ILE A 89 -3.17 2.69 0.65
N LEU A 90 -2.28 1.71 0.60
CA LEU A 90 -0.99 1.70 1.28
C LEU A 90 0.10 2.16 0.32
N ILE A 91 0.91 3.11 0.75
CA ILE A 91 2.16 3.44 0.08
C ILE A 91 3.27 2.94 0.99
N ASP A 92 4.01 1.91 0.56
CA ASP A 92 4.98 1.18 1.37
C ASP A 92 6.38 1.25 0.74
N GLN A 93 7.26 2.04 1.35
CA GLN A 93 8.65 2.15 0.95
C GLN A 93 9.49 1.20 1.80
N HIS A 94 10.15 0.25 1.13
CA HIS A 94 10.91 -0.82 1.78
C HIS A 94 12.38 -0.49 2.08
N ARG A 95 12.88 0.69 1.72
CA ARG A 95 14.28 1.10 1.87
C ARG A 95 14.45 2.60 1.95
#